data_AF-A0A9Q9ILF4-F1
#
_entry.id   AF-A0A9Q9ILF4-F1
#
_cell.length_a   1.000
_cell.length_b   1.000
_cell.length_c   1.000
_cell.angle_alpha   90.00
_cell.angle_beta   90.00
_cell.angle_gamma   90.00
#
_symmetry.space_group_name_H-M   'P 1'
#
loop_
_entity.id
_entity.type
_entity.pdbx_description
1 polymer ?
#
loop_
_entity_poly.entity_id
_entity_poly.type
_entity_poly.pdbx_seq_one_letter_code
_entity_poly.pdbx_strand_id
1 'polypeptide(L)'
;MAETVMLMFSYFEHDWDPAIEGAEAMDAELLRRVTEGEWLPYTGEAPDPEDIATVEELEARAREAIGEWDVPDYVVRVPIDKLRALIAEGGWTFVAGEFAEFEGHHNDTEYVVELTR
;
A
#
# COMPACT_ATOMS: atom_id res chain seq x y z
N MET A 1 -9.08 26.30 -7.25
CA MET A 1 -9.20 24.97 -7.88
C MET A 1 -8.73 24.00 -6.83
N ALA A 2 -9.45 22.91 -6.61
CA ALA A 2 -8.98 21.87 -5.69
C ALA A 2 -7.67 21.30 -6.26
N GLU A 3 -6.68 21.11 -5.41
CA GLU A 3 -5.43 20.41 -5.73
C GLU A 3 -5.68 18.92 -5.61
N THR A 4 -5.27 18.15 -6.61
CA THR A 4 -5.40 16.67 -6.62
C THR A 4 -4.03 16.06 -6.81
N VAL A 5 -3.73 15.00 -6.06
CA VAL A 5 -2.52 14.20 -6.19
C VAL A 5 -2.85 12.72 -6.20
N MET A 6 -2.09 11.96 -6.99
CA MET A 6 -2.09 10.51 -6.92
C MET A 6 -0.81 10.05 -6.27
N LEU A 7 -0.91 9.11 -5.34
CA LEU A 7 0.22 8.54 -4.63
C LEU A 7 0.20 7.02 -4.77
N MET A 8 1.39 6.43 -4.86
CA MET A 8 1.57 4.98 -4.80
C MET A 8 2.44 4.61 -3.60
N PHE A 9 2.09 3.51 -2.94
CA PHE A 9 2.99 2.81 -2.02
C PHE A 9 3.25 1.41 -2.56
N SER A 10 4.51 1.10 -2.83
CA SER A 10 4.92 -0.24 -3.25
C SER A 10 5.93 -0.81 -2.26
N TYR A 11 5.76 -2.09 -1.94
CA TYR A 11 6.74 -2.85 -1.17
C TYR A 11 6.74 -4.27 -1.73
N PHE A 12 7.87 -4.67 -2.34
CA PHE A 12 8.12 -5.90 -3.12
C PHE A 12 8.07 -5.80 -4.65
N GLU A 13 8.67 -4.77 -5.25
CA GLU A 13 8.69 -4.65 -6.72
C GLU A 13 9.44 -5.81 -7.40
N HIS A 14 10.78 -5.98 -7.31
CA HIS A 14 11.42 -7.09 -8.06
C HIS A 14 12.71 -7.65 -7.43
N ASP A 15 13.01 -7.29 -6.19
CA ASP A 15 14.27 -7.64 -5.50
C ASP A 15 14.04 -8.64 -4.36
N TRP A 16 13.35 -9.75 -4.63
CA TRP A 16 13.33 -10.85 -3.65
C TRP A 16 14.74 -11.44 -3.56
N ASP A 17 15.40 -11.27 -2.41
CA ASP A 17 16.69 -11.92 -2.17
C ASP A 17 16.44 -13.40 -1.82
N PRO A 18 16.83 -14.35 -2.69
CA PRO A 18 16.62 -15.77 -2.43
C PRO A 18 17.42 -16.27 -1.22
N ALA A 19 18.37 -15.51 -0.68
CA ALA A 19 19.06 -15.83 0.57
C ALA A 19 18.23 -15.51 1.84
N ILE A 20 17.08 -14.85 1.72
CA ILE A 20 16.13 -14.67 2.81
C ILE A 20 15.36 -15.98 3.02
N GLU A 21 15.93 -16.84 3.86
CA GLU A 21 15.36 -18.14 4.18
C GLU A 21 14.77 -18.16 5.60
N GLY A 22 13.54 -18.66 5.71
CA GLY A 22 12.84 -18.86 6.98
C GLY A 22 11.91 -17.71 7.37
N ALA A 23 10.89 -18.05 8.16
CA ALA A 23 9.81 -17.14 8.53
C ALA A 23 10.29 -15.88 9.28
N GLU A 24 11.31 -16.00 10.14
CA GLU A 24 11.84 -14.87 10.91
C GLU A 24 12.58 -13.85 10.03
N ALA A 25 13.36 -14.32 9.04
CA ALA A 25 14.05 -13.43 8.10
C ALA A 25 13.06 -12.75 7.14
N MET A 26 12.02 -13.48 6.72
CA MET A 26 10.91 -12.95 5.94
C MET A 26 10.15 -11.85 6.69
N ASP A 27 9.79 -12.09 7.95
CA ASP A 27 9.09 -11.13 8.81
C ASP A 27 9.92 -9.85 8.98
N ALA A 28 11.20 -9.99 9.32
CA ALA A 28 12.12 -8.85 9.47
C ALA A 28 12.24 -8.02 8.19
N GLU A 29 12.33 -8.66 7.02
CA GLU A 29 12.42 -7.96 5.74
C GLU A 29 11.11 -7.28 5.36
N LEU A 30 9.97 -7.96 5.52
CA LEU A 30 8.64 -7.37 5.30
C LEU A 30 8.48 -6.12 6.17
N LEU A 31 8.81 -6.21 7.45
CA LEU A 31 8.70 -5.10 8.39
C LEU A 31 9.61 -3.94 7.97
N ARG A 32 10.86 -4.23 7.60
CA ARG A 32 11.81 -3.23 7.12
C ARG A 32 11.27 -2.51 5.88
N ARG A 33 10.79 -3.25 4.89
CA ARG A 33 10.27 -2.68 3.62
C ARG A 33 9.07 -1.78 3.84
N VAL A 34 8.05 -2.21 4.59
CA VAL A 34 6.89 -1.33 4.84
C VAL A 34 7.25 -0.14 5.73
N THR A 35 8.25 -0.28 6.61
CA THR A 35 8.72 0.81 7.46
C THR A 35 9.54 1.84 6.68
N GLU A 36 10.38 1.42 5.75
CA GLU A 36 11.21 2.31 4.92
C GLU A 36 10.48 2.85 3.68
N GLY A 37 9.49 2.12 3.16
CA GLY A 37 8.71 2.52 1.99
C GLY A 37 7.98 3.84 2.21
N GLU A 38 7.77 4.60 1.14
CA GLU A 38 7.11 5.90 1.18
C GLU A 38 5.97 5.95 0.16
N TRP A 39 4.99 6.83 0.43
CA TRP A 39 4.01 7.20 -0.57
C TRP A 39 4.63 8.19 -1.55
N LEU A 40 4.75 7.79 -2.81
CA LEU A 40 5.42 8.56 -3.85
C LEU A 40 4.42 9.06 -4.89
N PRO A 41 4.69 10.20 -5.57
CA PRO A 41 3.84 10.68 -6.66
C PRO A 41 3.66 9.62 -7.75
N TYR A 42 2.40 9.37 -8.13
CA TYR A 42 2.03 8.44 -9.18
C TYR A 42 1.51 9.17 -10.42
N THR A 43 1.87 8.69 -11.61
CA THR A 43 1.47 9.27 -12.89
C THR A 43 0.79 8.28 -13.82
N GLY A 44 0.39 7.11 -13.32
CA GLY A 44 -0.34 6.11 -14.08
C GLY A 44 -1.84 6.38 -14.10
N GLU A 45 -2.63 5.30 -14.09
CA GLU A 45 -4.08 5.38 -14.12
C GLU A 45 -4.65 5.75 -12.75
N ALA A 46 -5.68 6.60 -12.74
CA ALA A 46 -6.34 6.97 -11.49
C ALA A 46 -7.22 5.81 -11.01
N PRO A 47 -7.26 5.51 -9.70
CA PRO A 47 -8.16 4.50 -9.17
C PRO A 47 -9.62 4.93 -9.33
N ASP A 48 -10.53 3.97 -9.53
CA ASP A 48 -11.97 4.25 -9.66
C ASP A 48 -12.61 4.42 -8.28
N PRO A 49 -13.25 5.56 -7.96
CA PRO A 49 -13.96 5.75 -6.70
C PRO A 49 -15.16 4.80 -6.52
N GLU A 50 -15.66 4.14 -7.58
CA GLU A 50 -16.68 3.11 -7.46
C GLU A 50 -16.14 1.79 -6.85
N ASP A 51 -14.83 1.57 -6.89
CA ASP A 51 -14.19 0.35 -6.35
C ASP A 51 -13.85 0.48 -4.86
N ILE A 52 -13.19 1.57 -4.46
CA ILE A 52 -12.77 1.85 -3.08
C ILE A 52 -12.86 3.36 -2.82
N ALA A 53 -13.80 3.80 -1.99
CA ALA A 53 -14.09 5.21 -1.75
C ALA A 53 -13.56 5.72 -0.40
N THR A 54 -13.07 4.83 0.46
CA THR A 54 -12.57 5.18 1.80
C THR A 54 -11.26 4.49 2.15
N VAL A 55 -10.51 5.08 3.07
CA VAL A 55 -9.28 4.47 3.62
C VAL A 55 -9.60 3.15 4.34
N GLU A 56 -10.77 3.05 4.98
CA GLU A 56 -11.23 1.83 5.65
C GLU A 56 -11.51 0.69 4.68
N GLU A 57 -12.12 0.98 3.53
CA GLU A 57 -12.33 -0.02 2.47
C GLU A 57 -11.01 -0.47 1.86
N LEU A 58 -10.05 0.45 1.66
CA LEU A 58 -8.71 0.13 1.18
C LEU A 58 -7.99 -0.81 2.16
N GLU A 59 -8.01 -0.48 3.45
CA GLU A 59 -7.42 -1.30 4.51
C GLU A 59 -8.09 -2.69 4.58
N ALA A 60 -9.41 -2.76 4.46
CA ALA A 60 -10.14 -4.02 4.46
C ALA A 60 -9.78 -4.90 3.26
N ARG A 61 -9.69 -4.33 2.05
CA ARG A 61 -9.28 -5.05 0.84
C ARG A 61 -7.86 -5.60 0.97
N ALA A 62 -6.92 -4.78 1.44
CA ALA A 62 -5.54 -5.21 1.63
C ALA A 62 -5.44 -6.33 2.68
N ARG A 63 -6.18 -6.23 3.80
CA ARG A 63 -6.27 -7.28 4.84
C ARG A 63 -6.86 -8.59 4.31
N GLU A 64 -7.86 -8.51 3.44
CA GLU A 64 -8.46 -9.68 2.80
C GLU A 64 -7.42 -10.42 1.95
N ALA A 65 -6.73 -9.70 1.06
CA ALA A 65 -5.69 -10.27 0.20
C ALA A 65 -4.55 -10.91 1.00
N ILE A 66 -4.00 -10.21 2.00
CA ILE A 66 -2.88 -10.74 2.79
C ILE A 66 -3.26 -11.92 3.70
N GLY A 67 -4.54 -12.05 4.06
CA GLY A 67 -5.05 -13.17 4.85
C GLY A 67 -4.90 -14.51 4.12
N GLU A 68 -4.81 -14.50 2.80
CA GLU A 68 -4.56 -15.68 1.99
C GLU A 68 -3.08 -16.10 1.96
N TRP A 69 -2.16 -15.20 2.34
CA TRP A 69 -0.71 -15.39 2.19
C TRP A 69 0.03 -15.63 3.50
N ASP A 70 -0.68 -15.70 4.63
CA ASP A 70 -0.11 -15.91 5.98
C ASP A 70 0.99 -14.89 6.34
N VAL A 71 0.86 -13.65 5.83
CA VAL A 71 1.77 -12.54 6.18
C VAL A 71 1.24 -11.73 7.35
N PRO A 72 2.11 -11.07 8.14
CA PRO A 72 1.69 -10.35 9.33
C PRO A 72 0.89 -9.07 9.03
N ASP A 73 -0.09 -8.74 9.89
CA ASP A 73 -0.95 -7.54 9.76
C ASP A 73 -0.21 -6.20 9.55
N TYR A 74 1.02 -6.09 10.06
CA TYR A 74 1.77 -4.85 9.94
C TYR A 74 2.07 -4.46 8.49
N VAL A 75 2.04 -5.42 7.54
CA VAL A 75 2.28 -5.13 6.13
C VAL A 75 1.17 -4.26 5.52
N VAL A 76 -0.03 -4.32 6.09
CA VAL A 76 -1.14 -3.42 5.74
C VAL A 76 -1.19 -2.22 6.67
N ARG A 77 -1.05 -2.45 7.97
CA ARG A 77 -1.20 -1.38 8.97
C ARG A 77 -0.20 -0.24 8.76
N VAL A 78 1.07 -0.55 8.48
CA VAL A 78 2.12 0.47 8.37
C VAL A 78 1.90 1.41 7.18
N PRO A 79 1.65 0.94 5.94
CA PRO A 79 1.32 1.84 4.81
C PRO A 79 0.07 2.68 5.04
N ILE A 80 -0.99 2.08 5.62
CA ILE A 80 -2.25 2.78 5.91
C ILE A 80 -2.07 3.84 7.00
N ASP A 81 -1.32 3.56 8.07
CA ASP A 81 -1.03 4.56 9.11
C ASP A 81 -0.25 5.76 8.54
N LYS A 82 0.70 5.50 7.63
CA LYS A 82 1.41 6.56 6.87
C LYS A 82 0.47 7.37 5.99
N LEU A 83 -0.47 6.72 5.29
CA LEU A 83 -1.48 7.41 4.48
C LEU A 83 -2.37 8.32 5.34
N ARG A 84 -2.84 7.80 6.48
CA ARG A 84 -3.65 8.58 7.43
C ARG A 84 -2.88 9.80 7.95
N ALA A 85 -1.59 9.65 8.25
CA ALA A 85 -0.73 10.76 8.66
C ALA A 85 -0.59 11.80 7.54
N LEU A 86 -0.31 11.38 6.29
CA LEU A 86 -0.24 12.27 5.13
C LEU A 86 -1.52 13.07 4.92
N ILE A 87 -2.68 12.40 5.04
CA ILE A 87 -4.00 13.04 4.94
C ILE A 87 -4.17 14.10 6.04
N ALA A 88 -3.90 13.74 7.29
CA ALA A 88 -4.07 14.63 8.44
C ALA A 88 -3.11 15.83 8.42
N GLU A 89 -1.83 15.62 8.09
CA GLU A 89 -0.81 16.66 8.07
C GLU A 89 -0.93 17.59 6.86
N GLY A 90 -1.30 17.03 5.71
CA GLY A 90 -1.43 17.77 4.45
C GLY A 90 -2.79 18.43 4.23
N GLY A 91 -3.77 18.15 5.09
CA GLY A 91 -5.16 18.61 4.95
C GLY A 91 -5.86 18.01 3.73
N TRP A 92 -5.50 16.78 3.35
CA TRP A 92 -6.07 16.10 2.20
C TRP A 92 -7.39 15.40 2.54
N THR A 93 -8.13 15.04 1.52
CA THR A 93 -9.31 14.17 1.57
C THR A 93 -9.09 13.00 0.63
N PHE A 94 -9.36 11.78 1.09
CA PHE A 94 -9.32 10.58 0.25
C PHE A 94 -10.46 10.60 -0.76
N VAL A 95 -10.16 10.31 -2.03
CA VAL A 95 -11.13 10.29 -3.14
C VAL A 95 -11.40 8.85 -3.58
N ALA A 96 -10.33 8.13 -3.90
CA ALA A 96 -10.38 6.77 -4.43
C ALA A 96 -9.10 6.02 -4.06
N GLY A 97 -9.17 4.69 -4.04
CA GLY A 97 -7.99 3.86 -3.90
C GLY A 97 -8.06 2.56 -4.67
N GLU A 98 -6.92 1.90 -4.76
CA GLU A 98 -6.76 0.60 -5.36
C GLU A 98 -5.69 -0.15 -4.59
N PHE A 99 -5.87 -1.47 -4.49
CA PHE A 99 -4.87 -2.39 -3.97
C PHE A 99 -4.68 -3.51 -4.99
N ALA A 100 -3.46 -3.67 -5.49
CA ALA A 100 -3.08 -4.71 -6.43
C ALA A 100 -2.19 -5.75 -5.75
N GLU A 101 -2.40 -7.01 -6.14
CA GLU A 101 -1.99 -8.20 -5.39
C GLU A 101 -0.62 -8.78 -5.78
N PHE A 102 -0.08 -9.53 -4.82
CA PHE A 102 1.13 -10.37 -4.77
C PHE A 102 1.01 -11.64 -5.66
N GLU A 103 0.37 -11.57 -6.83
CA GLU A 103 0.17 -12.76 -7.68
C GLU A 103 1.37 -13.07 -8.58
N GLY A 104 2.01 -14.22 -8.34
CA GLY A 104 3.02 -14.81 -9.22
C GLY A 104 4.47 -14.49 -8.84
N HIS A 105 5.42 -14.96 -9.65
CA HIS A 105 6.88 -14.92 -9.41
C HIS A 105 7.51 -13.53 -9.19
N HIS A 106 6.70 -12.47 -9.05
CA HIS A 106 7.12 -11.07 -8.99
C HIS A 106 6.91 -10.44 -7.60
N ASN A 107 5.94 -10.91 -6.79
CA ASN A 107 5.68 -10.51 -5.39
C ASN A 107 5.25 -9.04 -5.14
N ASP A 108 4.89 -8.28 -6.17
CA ASP A 108 4.57 -6.86 -6.03
C ASP A 108 3.31 -6.62 -5.20
N THR A 109 3.40 -5.74 -4.20
CA THR A 109 2.22 -5.18 -3.51
C THR A 109 2.17 -3.70 -3.74
N GLU A 110 1.08 -3.22 -4.32
CA GLU A 110 0.90 -1.81 -4.65
C GLU A 110 -0.42 -1.28 -4.10
N TYR A 111 -0.34 -0.12 -3.46
CA TYR A 111 -1.49 0.74 -3.20
C TYR A 111 -1.40 1.93 -4.14
N VAL A 112 -2.52 2.31 -4.75
CA VAL A 112 -2.66 3.59 -5.45
C VAL A 112 -3.81 4.35 -4.82
N VAL A 113 -3.64 5.64 -4.56
CA VAL A 113 -4.68 6.49 -3.98
C VAL A 113 -4.75 7.83 -4.69
N GLU A 114 -5.97 8.36 -4.81
CA GLU A 114 -6.23 9.73 -5.20
C GLU A 114 -6.65 10.55 -3.97
N LEU A 115 -6.01 11.72 -3.79
CA LEU A 115 -6.28 12.66 -2.70
C LEU A 115 -6.57 14.05 -3.25
N THR A 116 -7.44 14.82 -2.57
CA THR A 116 -7.77 16.20 -2.94
C THR A 116 -7.76 17.20 -1.77
N ARG A 117 -7.46 18.48 -2.00
CA ARG A 117 -7.54 19.57 -1.00
C ARG A 117 -7.86 20.95 -1.60
#